data_AF-A0AA44J7F2-F1
#
_entry.id   AF-A0AA44J7F2-F1
#
_cell.length_a   1.000
_cell.length_b   1.000
_cell.length_c   1.000
_cell.angle_alpha   90.00
_cell.angle_beta   90.00
_cell.angle_gamma   90.00
#
_symmetry.space_group_name_H-M   'P 1'
#
loop_
_entity.id
_entity.type
_entity.pdbx_description
1 polymer ?
#
loop_
_entity_poly.entity_id
_entity_poly.type
_entity_poly.pdbx_seq_one_letter_code
_entity_poly.pdbx_strand_id
1 'polypeptide(L)'
;MGEYQNKAVDLMRNRVGDSILNNKIERREAFLRKALALYHVMGGAADGMRAAVEDVVHLPKPSVDVAVGDVMHELAAIGHVADLDIIQAGYNKLDAANLHILSKGKRLLQKQQEKKLAATAEK
;
A
#
# COMPACT_ATOMS: atom_id res chain seq x y z
N MET A 1 -13.78 -7.01 10.35
CA MET A 1 -12.88 -6.00 9.74
C MET A 1 -13.73 -4.97 9.04
N GLY A 2 -13.35 -3.69 9.07
CA GLY A 2 -14.12 -2.60 8.46
C GLY A 2 -14.16 -2.69 6.93
N GLU A 3 -15.09 -1.98 6.30
CA GLU A 3 -15.29 -2.03 4.84
C GLU A 3 -14.02 -1.67 4.06
N TYR A 4 -13.36 -0.58 4.44
CA TYR A 4 -12.09 -0.17 3.85
C TYR A 4 -11.02 -1.28 3.94
N GLN A 5 -10.89 -1.89 5.12
CA GLN A 5 -9.91 -2.95 5.37
C GLN A 5 -10.17 -4.17 4.48
N ASN A 6 -11.44 -4.59 4.34
CA ASN A 6 -11.81 -5.70 3.46
C ASN A 6 -11.41 -5.39 2.00
N LYS A 7 -11.76 -4.19 1.51
CA LYS A 7 -11.41 -3.76 0.15
C LYS A 7 -9.89 -3.68 -0.07
N ALA A 8 -9.14 -3.20 0.91
CA ALA A 8 -7.68 -3.14 0.85
C ALA A 8 -7.05 -4.54 0.80
N VAL A 9 -7.54 -5.47 1.64
CA VAL A 9 -7.08 -6.87 1.66
C VAL A 9 -7.36 -7.57 0.33
N ASP A 10 -8.56 -7.39 -0.22
CA ASP A 10 -8.93 -7.97 -1.53
C ASP A 10 -8.06 -7.42 -2.66
N LEU A 11 -7.81 -6.10 -2.66
CA LEU A 11 -6.90 -5.49 -3.63
C LEU A 11 -5.48 -6.07 -3.52
N MET A 12 -4.98 -6.24 -2.30
CA MET A 12 -3.66 -6.83 -2.08
C MET A 12 -3.62 -8.29 -2.53
N ARG A 13 -4.64 -9.10 -2.21
CA ARG A 13 -4.79 -10.48 -2.69
C ARG A 13 -4.69 -10.54 -4.21
N ASN A 14 -5.43 -9.68 -4.90
CA ASN A 14 -5.43 -9.65 -6.37
C ASN A 14 -4.09 -9.22 -6.97
N ARG A 15 -3.25 -8.50 -6.23
CA ARG A 15 -1.97 -7.98 -6.72
C ARG A 15 -0.78 -8.89 -6.45
N VAL A 16 -0.73 -9.50 -5.27
CA VAL A 16 0.44 -10.28 -4.83
C VAL A 16 0.11 -11.75 -4.57
N GLY A 17 -1.16 -12.15 -4.61
CA GLY A 17 -1.62 -13.49 -4.28
C GLY A 17 -1.67 -13.76 -2.77
N ASP A 18 -2.38 -14.81 -2.37
CA ASP A 18 -2.61 -15.15 -0.96
C ASP A 18 -1.32 -15.54 -0.21
N SER A 19 -0.38 -16.21 -0.87
CA SER A 19 0.88 -16.62 -0.23
C SER A 19 1.70 -15.40 0.26
N ILE A 20 1.90 -14.41 -0.62
CA ILE A 20 2.61 -13.18 -0.26
C ILE A 20 1.75 -12.32 0.68
N LEU A 21 0.42 -12.34 0.53
CA LEU A 21 -0.50 -11.63 1.42
C LEU A 21 -0.31 -12.02 2.88
N ASN A 22 -0.24 -13.32 3.14
CA ASN A 22 -0.21 -13.90 4.47
C ASN A 22 1.22 -14.00 5.05
N ASN A 23 2.25 -13.61 4.30
CA ASN A 23 3.63 -13.61 4.78
C ASN A 23 3.91 -12.40 5.70
N LYS A 24 4.09 -12.66 7.00
CA LYS A 24 4.36 -11.64 8.02
C LYS A 24 5.62 -10.82 7.75
N ILE A 25 6.69 -11.44 7.23
CA ILE A 25 7.93 -10.75 6.91
C ILE A 25 7.67 -9.73 5.80
N GLU A 26 7.00 -10.15 4.74
CA GLU A 26 6.62 -9.26 3.63
C GLU A 26 5.72 -8.10 4.10
N ARG A 27 4.80 -8.33 5.06
CA ARG A 27 3.97 -7.24 5.61
C ARG A 27 4.79 -6.25 6.41
N ARG A 28 5.71 -6.72 7.27
CA ARG A 28 6.59 -5.86 8.06
C ARG A 28 7.48 -5.00 7.16
N GLU A 29 8.17 -5.60 6.21
CA GLU A 29 9.10 -4.88 5.32
C GLU A 29 8.36 -3.90 4.40
N ALA A 30 7.19 -4.28 3.89
CA ALA A 30 6.38 -3.38 3.06
C ALA A 30 5.86 -2.18 3.86
N PHE A 31 5.39 -2.40 5.08
CA PHE A 31 4.93 -1.32 5.96
C PHE A 31 6.07 -0.36 6.32
N LEU A 32 7.23 -0.87 6.73
CA LEU A 32 8.39 -0.05 7.11
C LEU A 32 8.77 0.92 5.98
N ARG A 33 8.88 0.42 4.74
CA ARG A 33 9.21 1.26 3.58
C ARG A 33 8.17 2.36 3.33
N LYS A 34 6.89 2.12 3.64
CA LYS A 34 5.83 3.14 3.49
C LYS A 34 5.84 4.16 4.61
N ALA A 35 6.08 3.74 5.85
CA ALA A 35 6.26 4.65 6.97
C ALA A 35 7.47 5.58 6.76
N LEU A 36 8.61 5.04 6.32
CA LEU A 36 9.79 5.84 5.98
C LEU A 36 9.54 6.81 4.83
N ALA A 37 8.78 6.39 3.81
CA ALA A 37 8.40 7.28 2.71
C ALA A 37 7.50 8.43 3.18
N LEU A 38 6.54 8.15 4.09
CA LEU A 38 5.69 9.18 4.69
C LEU A 38 6.53 10.18 5.50
N TYR A 39 7.41 9.70 6.37
CA TYR A 39 8.32 10.55 7.14
C TYR A 39 9.17 11.46 6.23
N HIS A 40 9.69 10.93 5.11
CA HIS A 40 10.45 11.72 4.16
C HIS A 40 9.60 12.81 3.46
N VAL A 41 8.37 12.49 3.04
CA VAL A 41 7.44 13.45 2.43
C VAL A 41 7.05 14.56 3.40
N MET A 42 7.04 14.28 4.70
CA MET A 42 6.81 15.27 5.76
C MET A 42 8.04 16.15 6.07
N GLY A 43 9.11 16.05 5.29
CA GLY A 43 10.33 16.84 5.48
C GLY A 43 11.39 16.18 6.36
N GLY A 44 11.18 14.92 6.74
CA GLY A 44 12.13 14.15 7.53
C GLY A 44 13.43 13.82 6.77
N ALA A 45 14.56 13.98 7.46
CA ALA A 45 15.90 13.68 6.94
C ALA A 45 16.41 12.29 7.37
N ALA A 46 17.39 11.76 6.63
CA ALA A 46 17.96 10.43 6.87
C ALA A 46 18.57 10.28 8.27
N ASP A 47 19.17 11.33 8.82
CA ASP A 47 19.75 11.30 10.17
C ASP A 47 18.67 11.10 11.24
N GLY A 48 17.51 11.74 11.09
CA GLY A 48 16.37 11.53 11.98
C GLY A 48 15.79 10.12 11.87
N MET A 49 15.83 9.49 10.68
CA MET A 49 15.43 8.08 10.56
C MET A 49 16.38 7.16 11.34
N ARG A 50 17.69 7.45 11.33
CA ARG A 50 18.69 6.65 12.06
C ARG A 50 18.48 6.75 13.57
N ALA A 51 18.28 7.97 14.06
CA ALA A 51 17.98 8.20 15.48
C ALA A 51 16.70 7.46 15.91
N ALA A 52 15.63 7.53 15.12
CA ALA A 52 14.38 6.83 15.42
C ALA A 52 14.54 5.30 15.47
N VAL A 53 15.44 4.73 14.66
CA VAL A 53 15.73 3.28 14.72
C VAL A 53 16.41 2.92 16.05
N GLU A 54 17.36 3.74 16.52
CA GLU A 54 18.03 3.54 17.81
C GLU A 54 17.04 3.62 18.97
N ASP A 55 16.11 4.57 18.94
CA ASP A 55 15.06 4.68 19.95
C ASP A 55 14.16 3.42 19.98
N VAL A 56 13.73 2.95 18.81
CA VAL A 56 12.79 1.81 18.71
C VAL A 56 13.41 0.49 19.14
N VAL A 57 14.71 0.24 18.91
CA VAL A 57 15.34 -1.04 19.30
C VAL A 57 15.43 -1.25 20.81
N HIS A 58 15.34 -0.17 21.60
CA HIS A 58 15.35 -0.22 23.06
C HIS A 58 13.96 -0.29 23.69
N LEU A 59 12.90 -0.12 22.91
CA LEU A 59 11.52 -0.21 23.43
C LEU A 59 11.11 -1.66 23.71
N PRO A 60 10.33 -1.90 24.78
CA PRO A 60 9.60 -3.15 24.93
C PRO A 60 8.76 -3.42 23.68
N LYS A 61 8.70 -4.67 23.22
CA LYS A 61 7.93 -5.04 22.03
C LYS A 61 6.45 -5.11 22.37
N PRO A 62 5.61 -4.16 21.92
CA PRO A 62 4.16 -4.24 22.15
C PRO A 62 3.53 -5.38 21.34
N SER A 63 2.30 -5.74 21.69
CA SER A 63 1.47 -6.57 20.82
C SER A 63 1.10 -5.82 19.53
N VAL A 64 0.73 -6.55 18.48
CA VAL A 64 0.49 -5.97 17.15
C VAL A 64 -0.68 -4.98 17.16
N ASP A 65 -1.74 -5.27 17.92
CA ASP A 65 -2.90 -4.40 18.07
C ASP A 65 -2.55 -3.05 18.72
N VAL A 66 -1.70 -3.06 19.76
CA VAL A 66 -1.21 -1.84 20.41
C VAL A 66 -0.37 -1.03 19.42
N ALA A 67 0.61 -1.65 18.75
CA ALA A 67 1.45 -0.97 17.76
C ALA A 67 0.65 -0.39 16.58
N VAL A 68 -0.40 -1.09 16.14
CA VAL A 68 -1.32 -0.58 15.11
C VAL A 68 -2.10 0.62 15.65
N GLY A 69 -2.54 0.59 16.90
CA GLY A 69 -3.19 1.71 17.58
C GLY A 69 -2.32 2.97 17.61
N ASP A 70 -1.05 2.84 17.99
CA ASP A 70 -0.09 3.95 18.05
C ASP A 70 0.12 4.59 16.67
N VAL A 71 0.31 3.75 15.63
CA VAL A 71 0.43 4.23 14.24
C VAL A 71 -0.84 4.96 13.80
N MET A 72 -2.02 4.45 14.15
CA MET A 72 -3.29 5.10 13.79
C MET A 72 -3.49 6.43 14.51
N HIS A 73 -3.03 6.54 15.76
CA HIS A 73 -3.05 7.78 16.53
C HIS A 73 -2.18 8.86 15.86
N GLU A 74 -0.94 8.51 15.49
CA GLU A 74 -0.05 9.43 14.77
C GLU A 74 -0.56 9.78 13.37
N LEU A 75 -1.13 8.82 12.63
CA LEU A 75 -1.74 9.11 11.33
C LEU A 75 -2.88 10.13 11.43
N ALA A 76 -3.67 10.11 12.51
CA ALA A 76 -4.70 11.12 12.73
C ALA A 76 -4.09 12.52 12.94
N ALA A 77 -3.01 12.63 13.72
CA ALA A 77 -2.28 13.90 13.89
C ALA A 77 -1.65 14.38 12.57
N ILE A 78 -1.06 13.47 11.77
CA ILE A 78 -0.53 13.77 10.44
C ILE A 78 -1.65 14.29 9.52
N GLY A 79 -2.82 13.63 9.51
CA GLY A 79 -3.98 14.07 8.76
C GLY A 79 -4.43 15.48 9.14
N HIS A 80 -4.45 15.78 10.45
CA HIS A 80 -4.76 17.11 10.94
C HIS A 80 -3.77 18.17 10.46
N VAL A 81 -2.46 17.93 10.59
CA VAL A 81 -1.41 18.88 10.19
C VAL A 81 -1.34 19.06 8.67
N ALA A 82 -1.61 18.00 7.90
CA ALA A 82 -1.58 18.01 6.44
C ALA A 82 -2.91 18.42 5.80
N ASP A 83 -3.93 18.77 6.59
CA ASP A 83 -5.31 19.04 6.12
C ASP A 83 -5.84 17.93 5.18
N LEU A 84 -5.71 16.68 5.64
CA LEU A 84 -6.00 15.48 4.87
C LEU A 84 -6.94 14.53 5.63
N ASP A 85 -8.02 14.11 4.98
CA ASP A 85 -8.79 12.94 5.41
C ASP A 85 -8.01 11.66 5.08
N ILE A 86 -7.45 11.02 6.12
CA ILE A 86 -6.64 9.81 6.01
C ILE A 86 -7.41 8.60 5.47
N ILE A 87 -8.72 8.54 5.73
CA ILE A 87 -9.57 7.46 5.24
C ILE A 87 -9.81 7.67 3.74
N GLN A 88 -10.12 8.90 3.33
CA GLN A 88 -10.27 9.22 1.91
C GLN A 88 -8.96 9.05 1.13
N ALA A 89 -7.80 9.39 1.74
CA ALA A 89 -6.50 9.11 1.16
C ALA A 89 -6.28 7.59 0.93
N GLY A 90 -6.76 6.77 1.88
CA GLY A 90 -6.83 5.33 1.74
C GLY A 90 -7.69 4.89 0.54
N TYR A 91 -8.91 5.40 0.41
CA TYR A 91 -9.79 5.08 -0.73
C TYR A 91 -9.20 5.51 -2.08
N ASN A 92 -8.60 6.70 -2.16
CA ASN A 92 -7.91 7.17 -3.35
C ASN A 92 -6.82 6.18 -3.81
N LYS A 93 -6.15 5.51 -2.86
CA LYS A 93 -5.18 4.45 -3.19
C LYS A 93 -5.84 3.23 -3.81
N LEU A 94 -7.02 2.82 -3.32
CA LEU A 94 -7.79 1.71 -3.87
C LEU A 94 -8.28 2.02 -5.28
N ASP A 95 -8.76 3.24 -5.51
CA ASP A 95 -9.30 3.64 -6.82
C ASP A 95 -8.20 3.75 -7.87
N ALA A 96 -7.08 4.41 -7.55
CA ALA A 96 -5.91 4.46 -8.43
C ALA A 96 -5.41 3.05 -8.77
N ALA A 97 -5.52 2.12 -7.82
CA ALA A 97 -5.12 0.75 -8.01
C ALA A 97 -6.05 -0.05 -8.93
N ASN A 98 -7.35 0.16 -8.82
CA ASN A 98 -8.37 -0.44 -9.67
C ASN A 98 -8.30 0.08 -11.11
N LEU A 99 -8.12 1.38 -11.31
CA LEU A 99 -7.90 1.98 -12.63
C LEU A 99 -6.69 1.36 -13.35
N HIS A 100 -5.61 1.12 -12.61
CA HIS A 100 -4.42 0.46 -13.18
C HIS A 100 -4.70 -1.01 -13.59
N ILE A 101 -5.56 -1.73 -12.86
CA ILE A 101 -5.97 -3.10 -13.24
C ILE A 101 -6.83 -3.07 -14.50
N LEU A 102 -7.82 -2.18 -14.57
CA LEU A 102 -8.71 -2.02 -15.73
C LEU A 102 -7.93 -1.66 -17.00
N SER A 103 -6.99 -0.72 -16.90
CA SER A 103 -6.15 -0.33 -18.04
C SER A 103 -5.25 -1.47 -18.55
N LYS A 104 -4.71 -2.30 -17.65
CA LYS A 104 -3.97 -3.52 -18.04
C LYS A 104 -4.87 -4.52 -18.76
N GLY A 105 -6.08 -4.76 -18.24
CA GLY A 105 -7.06 -5.65 -18.88
C GLY A 105 -7.41 -5.21 -20.30
N LYS A 106 -7.70 -3.91 -20.49
CA LYS A 106 -8.00 -3.34 -21.81
C LYS A 106 -6.84 -3.54 -22.81
N ARG A 107 -5.60 -3.32 -22.39
CA ARG A 107 -4.40 -3.55 -23.22
C ARG A 107 -4.23 -5.02 -23.62
N LEU A 108 -4.53 -5.95 -22.72
CA LEU A 108 -4.44 -7.39 -23.02
C LEU A 108 -5.49 -7.82 -24.05
N LEU A 109 -6.72 -7.33 -23.91
CA LEU A 109 -7.80 -7.61 -24.87
C LEU A 109 -7.48 -7.04 -26.26
N GLN A 110 -6.95 -5.81 -26.32
CA GLN A 110 -6.55 -5.19 -27.57
C GLN A 110 -5.44 -6.00 -28.28
N LYS A 111 -4.41 -6.43 -27.53
CA LYS A 111 -3.37 -7.33 -28.08
C LYS A 111 -3.92 -8.66 -28.58
N GLN A 112 -4.94 -9.22 -27.93
CA GLN A 112 -5.57 -10.45 -28.40
C GLN A 112 -6.36 -10.23 -29.71
N GLN A 113 -7.03 -9.09 -29.84
CA GLN A 113 -7.75 -8.72 -31.06
C GLN A 113 -6.80 -8.48 -32.23
N GLU A 114 -5.71 -7.74 -32.01
CA GLU A 114 -4.66 -7.50 -33.02
C GLU A 114 -4.02 -8.81 -33.49
N LYS A 115 -3.71 -9.73 -32.56
CA LYS A 115 -3.19 -11.06 -32.91
C LYS A 115 -4.19 -11.90 -33.70
N LYS A 116 -5.48 -11.85 -33.36
CA LYS A 116 -6.52 -12.55 -34.13
C LYS A 116 -6.62 -11.97 -35.55
N LEU A 117 -6.66 -10.64 -35.68
CA LEU A 117 -6.72 -9.96 -36.99
C LEU A 117 -5.51 -10.30 -37.86
N ALA A 118 -4.29 -10.25 -37.30
CA ALA A 118 -3.07 -10.63 -38.01
C ALA A 118 -3.11 -12.10 -38.50
N ALA A 119 -3.54 -13.03 -37.64
CA ALA A 119 -3.66 -14.45 -38.00
C ALA A 119 -4.75 -14.74 -39.04
N THR A 120 -5.71 -13.82 -39.24
CA THR A 120 -6.75 -13.95 -40.28
C THR A 120 -6.32 -13.31 -41.60
N ALA A 121 -5.37 -12.37 -41.57
CA ALA A 121 -4.85 -11.69 -42.75
C ALA A 121 -3.70 -12.45 -43.45
N GLU A 122 -3.09 -13.43 -42.77
CA GLU A 122 -2.04 -14.31 -43.32
C GLU A 122 -2.59 -15.60 -43.97
N LYS A 123 -3.92 -15.72 -44.13
CA LYS A 123 -4.60 -16.81 -44.84
C LYS A 123 -5.24 -16.29 -46.12
#